data_AF-A0A7C7R3N8-F1
#
_entry.id   AF-A0A7C7R3N8-F1
#
_cell.length_a   1.000
_cell.length_b   1.000
_cell.length_c   1.000
_cell.angle_alpha   90.00
_cell.angle_beta   90.00
_cell.angle_gamma   90.00
#
_symmetry.space_group_name_H-M   'P 1'
#
loop_
_entity.id
_entity.type
_entity.pdbx_description
1 polymer ?
#
loop_
_entity_poly.entity_id
_entity_poly.type
_entity_poly.pdbx_seq_one_letter_code
_entity_poly.pdbx_strand_id
1 'polypeptide(L)'
;MKSKHWLALTILLVAVGVGIRFYRLTQPPLDFHPTRQYRSLLLARTLYLRWRPGPISPEEVAQRAAGFRVALHEPVLFETLVARTYLLLHGECPWVARLYDLAFWLFGALGLWMLARRLGGPAGAAVAVGYWMLLPLAIAASRSFQPDPLMVSLLPWVAYGWFRWVEDGHARWLIWAGLAGLLAGIVKVHAVFFFGGMALGAAWGRRGWKFWREVRWWGVVVGILLLVAGIYLKIRPGQWVSFYVSTWTLRMARYWLTPLPYGGWLDMIVRNLGGGLTLAAAVGGLRSERPAQGFLSGWLLGYLAYGFLVPVQIATHSYYHLPMVPWVALGLALTVRLLTPWVRSWPRGAQAVGAVLMLLAAVYPVGITYWEMRSHDYRAQAAMYAEIGRRLPPREKVVALTEAYGWPLLYHGGVPSVRWPSQDQKRLFDKQGQFAALFRSLVKAQDAAFFVVTDWEELNHQGNLRRYLRQCYPVWVETATYVIFDLRKENAQCAVP
;
A
#
# COMPACT_ATOMS: atom_id res chain seq x y z
N MET A 1 -3.45 11.94 35.41
CA MET A 1 -4.75 11.47 34.87
C MET A 1 -5.04 10.03 35.31
N LYS A 2 -6.25 9.72 35.79
CA LYS A 2 -6.68 8.33 36.13
C LYS A 2 -6.80 7.48 34.84
N SER A 3 -6.61 6.17 34.92
CA SER A 3 -6.67 5.20 33.80
C SER A 3 -7.90 5.40 32.87
N LYS A 4 -9.07 5.70 33.45
CA LYS A 4 -10.32 5.94 32.71
C LYS A 4 -10.26 7.10 31.70
N HIS A 5 -9.49 8.16 31.98
CA HIS A 5 -9.36 9.31 31.08
C HIS A 5 -8.53 8.98 29.84
N TRP A 6 -7.48 8.17 30.01
CA TRP A 6 -6.66 7.71 28.88
C TRP A 6 -7.46 6.81 27.95
N LEU A 7 -8.31 5.94 28.50
CA LEU A 7 -9.23 5.13 27.70
C LEU A 7 -10.23 6.02 26.94
N ALA A 8 -10.83 7.01 27.58
CA ALA A 8 -11.73 7.95 26.92
C ALA A 8 -11.03 8.72 25.79
N LEU A 9 -9.78 9.17 26.00
CA LEU A 9 -8.96 9.79 24.96
C LEU A 9 -8.68 8.82 23.80
N THR A 10 -8.31 7.58 24.08
CA THR A 10 -8.11 6.55 23.04
C THR A 10 -9.39 6.36 22.21
N ILE A 11 -10.55 6.27 22.86
CA ILE A 11 -11.85 6.13 22.17
C ILE A 11 -12.12 7.35 21.28
N LEU A 12 -11.87 8.56 21.78
CA LEU A 12 -12.02 9.79 20.99
C LEU A 12 -11.09 9.80 19.77
N LEU A 13 -9.81 9.44 19.93
CA LEU A 13 -8.85 9.36 18.83
C LEU A 13 -9.27 8.33 17.78
N VAL A 14 -9.81 7.19 18.21
CA VAL A 14 -10.38 6.19 17.32
C VAL A 14 -11.61 6.76 16.60
N ALA A 15 -12.52 7.43 17.30
CA ALA A 15 -13.73 8.02 16.71
C ALA A 15 -13.39 9.08 15.65
N VAL A 16 -12.41 9.96 15.92
CA VAL A 16 -11.91 10.95 14.95
C VAL A 16 -11.30 10.24 13.73
N GLY A 17 -10.44 9.24 13.97
CA GLY A 17 -9.84 8.44 12.91
C GLY A 17 -10.86 7.66 12.06
N VAL A 18 -11.95 7.20 12.65
CA VAL A 18 -13.08 6.61 11.94
C VAL A 18 -13.80 7.67 11.11
N GLY A 19 -14.16 8.81 11.71
CA GLY A 19 -14.89 9.89 11.05
C GLY A 19 -14.21 10.38 9.77
N ILE A 20 -12.89 10.62 9.81
CA ILE A 20 -12.13 11.04 8.62
C ILE A 20 -12.10 9.96 7.52
N ARG A 21 -12.14 8.67 7.88
CA ARG A 21 -12.18 7.54 6.93
C ARG A 21 -13.56 7.32 6.31
N PHE A 22 -14.63 7.84 6.91
CA PHE A 22 -15.96 7.86 6.30
C PHE A 22 -16.17 9.04 5.34
N TYR A 23 -15.37 10.09 5.44
CA TYR A 23 -15.48 11.25 4.54
C TYR A 23 -15.29 10.84 3.07
N ARG A 24 -16.22 11.22 2.19
CA ARG A 24 -16.23 10.86 0.76
C ARG A 24 -15.97 9.38 0.49
N LEU A 25 -16.61 8.49 1.24
CA LEU A 25 -16.42 7.03 1.13
C LEU A 25 -16.60 6.52 -0.31
N THR A 26 -17.56 7.09 -1.07
CA THR A 26 -17.93 6.68 -2.42
C THR A 26 -17.12 7.31 -3.55
N GLN A 27 -16.13 8.17 -3.25
CA GLN A 27 -15.29 8.74 -4.32
C GLN A 27 -14.50 7.64 -5.05
N PRO A 28 -14.28 7.78 -6.37
CA PRO A 28 -13.40 6.88 -7.11
C PRO A 28 -12.00 6.80 -6.48
N PRO A 29 -11.35 5.62 -6.47
CA PRO A 29 -10.08 5.39 -5.79
C PRO A 29 -8.87 5.90 -6.59
N LEU A 30 -8.85 7.21 -6.82
CA LEU A 30 -7.77 7.94 -7.50
C LEU A 30 -6.84 8.69 -6.53
N ASP A 31 -7.16 8.62 -5.23
CA ASP A 31 -6.51 9.34 -4.12
C ASP A 31 -5.16 8.76 -3.69
N PHE A 32 -5.02 7.44 -3.62
CA PHE A 32 -3.81 6.80 -3.10
C PHE A 32 -3.43 5.55 -3.88
N HIS A 33 -2.33 5.61 -4.66
CA HIS A 33 -1.86 4.49 -5.49
C HIS A 33 -2.98 3.87 -6.37
N PRO A 34 -3.62 4.65 -7.26
CA PRO A 34 -4.74 4.20 -8.09
C PRO A 34 -4.47 2.92 -8.85
N THR A 35 -3.24 2.74 -9.34
CA THR A 35 -2.80 1.52 -10.04
C THR A 35 -3.12 0.26 -9.25
N ARG A 36 -2.92 0.29 -7.93
CA ARG A 36 -3.14 -0.86 -7.05
C ARG A 36 -4.61 -1.01 -6.68
N GLN A 37 -5.31 0.10 -6.42
CA GLN A 37 -6.73 0.08 -6.09
C GLN A 37 -7.59 -0.42 -7.27
N TYR A 38 -7.36 0.09 -8.48
CA TYR A 38 -8.07 -0.37 -9.68
C TYR A 38 -7.71 -1.81 -10.06
N ARG A 39 -6.48 -2.24 -9.78
CA ARG A 39 -6.10 -3.65 -9.92
C ARG A 39 -6.99 -4.55 -9.07
N SER A 40 -7.16 -4.23 -7.79
CA SER A 40 -8.01 -5.00 -6.87
C SER A 40 -9.51 -4.88 -7.23
N LEU A 41 -9.96 -3.72 -7.71
CA LEU A 41 -11.32 -3.54 -8.23
C LEU A 41 -11.60 -4.43 -9.46
N LEU A 42 -10.70 -4.47 -10.43
CA LEU A 42 -10.85 -5.32 -11.63
C LEU A 42 -10.91 -6.80 -11.26
N LEU A 43 -10.07 -7.25 -10.33
CA LEU A 43 -10.11 -8.62 -9.82
C LEU A 43 -11.42 -8.91 -9.08
N ALA A 44 -11.89 -8.01 -8.21
CA ALA A 44 -13.16 -8.16 -7.51
C ALA A 44 -14.34 -8.20 -8.49
N ARG A 45 -14.37 -7.33 -9.52
CA ARG A 45 -15.37 -7.35 -10.58
C ARG A 45 -15.35 -8.67 -11.34
N THR A 46 -14.18 -9.16 -11.74
CA THR A 46 -14.06 -10.45 -12.45
C THR A 46 -14.56 -11.62 -11.60
N LEU A 47 -14.29 -11.64 -10.29
CA LEU A 47 -14.82 -12.65 -9.38
C LEU A 47 -16.34 -12.53 -9.22
N TYR A 48 -16.86 -11.32 -9.04
CA TYR A 48 -18.29 -11.05 -8.94
C TYR A 48 -19.03 -11.52 -10.21
N LEU A 49 -18.60 -11.09 -11.40
CA LEU A 49 -19.21 -11.50 -12.67
C LEU A 49 -19.06 -13.00 -12.97
N ARG A 50 -18.06 -13.66 -12.38
CA ARG A 50 -17.90 -15.12 -12.48
C ARG A 50 -18.90 -15.88 -11.61
N TRP A 51 -19.24 -15.35 -10.44
CA TRP A 51 -20.10 -16.02 -9.46
C TRP A 51 -21.56 -15.54 -9.49
N ARG A 52 -21.83 -14.41 -10.13
CA ARG A 52 -23.18 -13.87 -10.27
C ARG A 52 -24.07 -14.89 -11.01
N PRO A 53 -25.26 -15.21 -10.47
CA PRO A 53 -26.22 -16.06 -11.16
C PRO A 53 -26.88 -15.30 -12.31
N GLY A 54 -27.24 -16.03 -13.36
CA GLY A 54 -27.95 -15.49 -14.52
C GLY A 54 -27.04 -15.12 -15.70
N PRO A 55 -27.64 -14.78 -16.86
CA PRO A 55 -26.88 -14.39 -18.04
C PRO A 55 -26.14 -13.07 -17.80
N ILE A 56 -24.93 -12.96 -18.36
CA ILE A 56 -24.16 -11.72 -18.44
C ILE A 56 -24.17 -11.20 -19.87
N SER A 57 -24.27 -9.90 -20.03
CA SER A 57 -24.23 -9.21 -21.31
C SER A 57 -22.86 -9.38 -22.00
N PRO A 58 -22.77 -9.19 -23.33
CA PRO A 58 -21.47 -9.18 -24.03
C PRO A 58 -20.48 -8.16 -23.47
N GLU A 59 -20.98 -7.03 -22.96
CA GLU A 59 -20.16 -6.03 -22.28
C GLU A 59 -19.57 -6.59 -20.97
N GLU A 60 -20.40 -7.21 -20.13
CA GLU A 60 -19.94 -7.86 -18.89
C GLU A 60 -18.97 -9.02 -19.16
N VAL A 61 -19.10 -9.73 -20.26
CA VAL A 61 -18.11 -10.73 -20.70
C VAL A 61 -16.75 -10.07 -20.95
N ALA A 62 -16.72 -8.93 -21.65
CA ALA A 62 -15.49 -8.18 -21.90
C ALA A 62 -14.90 -7.61 -20.60
N GLN A 63 -15.74 -7.06 -19.72
CA GLN A 63 -15.33 -6.57 -18.40
C GLN A 63 -14.77 -7.69 -17.51
N ARG A 64 -15.38 -8.89 -17.53
CA ARG A 64 -14.85 -10.05 -16.83
C ARG A 64 -13.49 -10.47 -17.40
N ALA A 65 -13.33 -10.43 -18.72
CA ALA A 65 -12.07 -10.74 -19.39
C ALA A 65 -10.95 -9.76 -19.04
N ALA A 66 -11.28 -8.50 -18.75
CA ALA A 66 -10.33 -7.47 -18.33
C ALA A 66 -9.52 -7.86 -17.09
N GLY A 67 -10.12 -8.51 -16.09
CA GLY A 67 -9.38 -8.94 -14.90
C GLY A 67 -8.39 -10.07 -15.14
N PHE A 68 -8.49 -10.84 -16.24
CA PHE A 68 -7.44 -11.80 -16.62
C PHE A 68 -6.19 -11.12 -17.17
N ARG A 69 -6.27 -9.84 -17.54
CA ARG A 69 -5.09 -9.04 -17.93
C ARG A 69 -4.29 -8.56 -16.72
N VAL A 70 -4.85 -8.69 -15.52
CA VAL A 70 -4.18 -8.32 -14.27
C VAL A 70 -3.26 -9.45 -13.82
N ALA A 71 -1.97 -9.13 -13.63
CA ALA A 71 -1.05 -10.07 -13.00
C ALA A 71 -1.46 -10.35 -11.54
N LEU A 72 -1.62 -11.62 -11.19
CA LEU A 72 -2.04 -12.07 -9.86
C LEU A 72 -0.88 -12.08 -8.87
N HIS A 73 -0.37 -10.93 -8.39
CA HIS A 73 0.76 -10.86 -7.46
C HIS A 73 0.55 -11.51 -6.07
N GLU A 74 -0.67 -11.49 -5.54
CA GLU A 74 -1.01 -11.98 -4.21
C GLU A 74 -2.22 -12.93 -4.29
N PRO A 75 -2.44 -13.81 -3.31
CA PRO A 75 -3.71 -14.49 -3.15
C PRO A 75 -4.87 -13.47 -3.06
N VAL A 76 -5.92 -13.67 -3.84
CA VAL A 76 -7.05 -12.73 -4.01
C VAL A 76 -8.05 -12.77 -2.84
N LEU A 77 -7.57 -12.81 -1.60
CA LEU A 77 -8.41 -12.96 -0.41
C LEU A 77 -9.31 -11.75 -0.18
N PHE A 78 -8.73 -10.55 -0.27
CA PHE A 78 -9.48 -9.31 -0.03
C PHE A 78 -10.47 -9.06 -1.18
N GLU A 79 -10.04 -9.27 -2.42
CA GLU A 79 -10.90 -9.18 -3.60
C GLU A 79 -12.04 -10.18 -3.57
N THR A 80 -11.81 -11.40 -3.07
CA THR A 80 -12.86 -12.40 -2.87
C THR A 80 -13.90 -11.94 -1.85
N LEU A 81 -13.48 -11.34 -0.73
CA LEU A 81 -14.40 -10.84 0.29
C LEU A 81 -15.30 -9.72 -0.26
N VAL A 82 -14.70 -8.78 -1.00
CA VAL A 82 -15.43 -7.68 -1.65
C VAL A 82 -16.39 -8.22 -2.72
N ALA A 83 -15.93 -9.12 -3.59
CA ALA A 83 -16.76 -9.74 -4.63
C ALA A 83 -17.96 -10.52 -4.06
N ARG A 84 -17.77 -11.24 -2.94
CA ARG A 84 -18.88 -11.90 -2.23
C ARG A 84 -19.90 -10.89 -1.70
N THR A 85 -19.44 -9.75 -1.22
CA THR A 85 -20.34 -8.69 -0.75
C THR A 85 -21.10 -8.06 -1.92
N TYR A 86 -20.49 -7.93 -3.10
CA TYR A 86 -21.21 -7.50 -4.30
C TYR A 86 -22.33 -8.47 -4.68
N LEU A 87 -22.15 -9.78 -4.50
CA LEU A 87 -23.22 -10.77 -4.69
C LEU A 87 -24.37 -10.52 -3.71
N LEU A 88 -24.07 -10.31 -2.43
CA LEU A 88 -25.08 -10.04 -1.40
C LEU A 88 -25.85 -8.73 -1.67
N LEU A 89 -25.17 -7.71 -2.19
CA LEU A 89 -25.75 -6.42 -2.53
C LEU A 89 -26.37 -6.37 -3.94
N HIS A 90 -26.30 -7.47 -4.69
CA HIS A 90 -26.79 -7.57 -6.08
C HIS A 90 -26.17 -6.52 -7.04
N GLY A 91 -24.94 -6.07 -6.77
CA GLY A 91 -24.29 -5.04 -7.57
C GLY A 91 -22.86 -4.72 -7.14
N GLU A 92 -22.09 -4.17 -8.08
CA GLU A 92 -20.74 -3.67 -7.80
C GLU A 92 -20.79 -2.39 -6.95
N CYS A 93 -20.20 -2.44 -5.76
CA CYS A 93 -20.18 -1.33 -4.80
C CYS A 93 -18.73 -1.02 -4.34
N PRO A 94 -17.91 -0.29 -5.12
CA PRO A 94 -16.47 -0.11 -4.84
C PRO A 94 -16.12 0.39 -3.43
N TRP A 95 -17.00 1.18 -2.83
CA TRP A 95 -16.83 1.72 -1.48
C TRP A 95 -16.82 0.66 -0.36
N VAL A 96 -17.38 -0.54 -0.61
CA VAL A 96 -17.37 -1.66 0.34
C VAL A 96 -15.94 -2.07 0.71
N ALA A 97 -15.01 -2.01 -0.24
CA ALA A 97 -13.61 -2.31 0.03
C ALA A 97 -13.03 -1.42 1.12
N ARG A 98 -13.42 -0.14 1.16
CA ARG A 98 -12.95 0.83 2.16
C ARG A 98 -13.50 0.55 3.55
N LEU A 99 -14.70 -0.01 3.66
CA LEU A 99 -15.26 -0.44 4.94
C LEU A 99 -14.50 -1.62 5.51
N TYR A 100 -14.19 -2.61 4.68
CA TYR A 100 -13.36 -3.73 5.11
C TYR A 100 -11.96 -3.27 5.50
N ASP A 101 -11.37 -2.36 4.73
CA ASP A 101 -10.04 -1.83 5.03
C ASP A 101 -10.00 -1.06 6.36
N LEU A 102 -11.03 -0.24 6.62
CA LEU A 102 -11.24 0.39 7.93
C LEU A 102 -11.41 -0.66 9.04
N ALA A 103 -12.22 -1.71 8.81
CA ALA A 103 -12.44 -2.76 9.81
C ALA A 103 -11.14 -3.51 10.14
N PHE A 104 -10.32 -3.82 9.14
CA PHE A 104 -8.99 -4.39 9.34
C PHE A 104 -8.11 -3.43 10.15
N TRP A 105 -8.09 -2.15 9.80
CA TRP A 105 -7.30 -1.14 10.50
C TRP A 105 -7.69 -1.00 11.98
N LEU A 106 -8.99 -1.06 12.29
CA LEU A 106 -9.51 -1.07 13.66
C LEU A 106 -9.13 -2.35 14.40
N PHE A 107 -9.18 -3.50 13.73
CA PHE A 107 -8.70 -4.76 14.28
C PHE A 107 -7.20 -4.69 14.63
N GLY A 108 -6.39 -4.08 13.77
CA GLY A 108 -4.97 -3.80 14.06
C GLY A 108 -4.77 -2.84 15.23
N ALA A 109 -5.60 -1.79 15.32
CA ALA A 109 -5.58 -0.82 16.42
C ALA A 109 -5.81 -1.49 17.78
N LEU A 110 -6.69 -2.50 17.83
CA LEU A 110 -6.93 -3.28 19.05
C LEU A 110 -5.69 -4.05 19.49
N GLY A 111 -5.07 -4.82 18.59
CA GLY A 111 -3.83 -5.55 18.88
C GLY A 111 -2.69 -4.60 19.31
N LEU A 112 -2.59 -3.45 18.63
CA LEU A 112 -1.63 -2.40 18.96
C LEU A 112 -1.89 -1.82 20.35
N TRP A 113 -3.13 -1.47 20.69
CA TRP A 113 -3.49 -0.94 22.00
C TRP A 113 -3.16 -1.93 23.12
N MET A 114 -3.48 -3.22 22.93
CA MET A 114 -3.18 -4.26 23.92
C MET A 114 -1.69 -4.36 24.21
N LEU A 115 -0.85 -4.33 23.17
CA LEU A 115 0.60 -4.38 23.33
C LEU A 115 1.16 -3.06 23.88
N ALA A 116 0.75 -1.92 23.33
CA ALA A 116 1.22 -0.60 23.73
C ALA A 116 0.87 -0.29 25.19
N ARG A 117 -0.29 -0.74 25.69
CA ARG A 117 -0.67 -0.57 27.10
C ARG A 117 0.22 -1.37 28.03
N ARG A 118 0.70 -2.55 27.62
CA ARG A 118 1.67 -3.34 28.39
C ARG A 118 3.04 -2.69 28.40
N LEU A 119 3.51 -2.23 27.24
CA LEU A 119 4.85 -1.66 27.08
C LEU A 119 4.96 -0.25 27.69
N GLY A 120 4.03 0.63 27.35
CA GLY A 120 4.07 2.07 27.62
C GLY A 120 3.03 2.58 28.63
N GLY A 121 2.21 1.70 29.20
CA GLY A 121 1.09 2.07 30.07
C GLY A 121 -0.06 2.76 29.32
N PRO A 122 -1.09 3.27 30.04
CA PRO A 122 -2.27 3.87 29.41
C PRO A 122 -1.99 5.09 28.54
N ALA A 123 -1.05 5.95 28.96
CA ALA A 123 -0.66 7.14 28.19
C ALA A 123 0.07 6.77 26.89
N GLY A 124 1.04 5.85 26.97
CA GLY A 124 1.74 5.34 25.79
C GLY A 124 0.80 4.64 24.81
N ALA A 125 -0.21 3.90 25.31
CA ALA A 125 -1.23 3.29 24.47
C ALA A 125 -2.09 4.32 23.73
N ALA A 126 -2.49 5.41 24.39
CA ALA A 126 -3.24 6.48 23.74
C ALA A 126 -2.42 7.16 22.64
N VAL A 127 -1.13 7.42 22.88
CA VAL A 127 -0.23 7.98 21.86
C VAL A 127 -0.01 7.02 20.69
N ALA A 128 0.21 5.73 20.96
CA ALA A 128 0.37 4.72 19.90
C ALA A 128 -0.87 4.61 19.01
N VAL A 129 -2.06 4.52 19.61
CA VAL A 129 -3.33 4.46 18.87
C VAL A 129 -3.59 5.78 18.14
N GLY A 130 -3.30 6.92 18.76
CA GLY A 130 -3.40 8.23 18.10
C GLY A 130 -2.54 8.29 16.84
N TYR A 131 -1.27 7.91 16.93
CA TYR A 131 -0.38 7.82 15.77
C TYR A 131 -0.93 6.87 14.69
N TRP A 132 -1.34 5.66 15.08
CA TRP A 132 -1.93 4.67 14.16
C TRP A 132 -3.20 5.15 13.46
N MET A 133 -4.08 5.86 14.17
CA MET A 133 -5.36 6.31 13.62
C MET A 133 -5.25 7.62 12.84
N LEU A 134 -4.34 8.52 13.22
CA LEU A 134 -4.34 9.90 12.72
C LEU A 134 -3.17 10.26 11.80
N LEU A 135 -2.16 9.39 11.66
CA LEU A 135 -1.08 9.59 10.69
C LEU A 135 -1.66 9.72 9.26
N PRO A 136 -1.28 10.74 8.47
CA PRO A 136 -1.81 10.92 7.11
C PRO A 136 -1.62 9.69 6.21
N LEU A 137 -0.43 9.07 6.22
CA LEU A 137 -0.19 7.82 5.51
C LEU A 137 -1.15 6.71 5.96
N ALA A 138 -1.41 6.60 7.26
CA ALA A 138 -2.34 5.60 7.79
C ALA A 138 -3.77 5.87 7.33
N ILE A 139 -4.22 7.13 7.31
CA ILE A 139 -5.55 7.51 6.82
C ILE A 139 -5.69 7.15 5.34
N ALA A 140 -4.73 7.52 4.50
CA ALA A 140 -4.76 7.23 3.07
C ALA A 140 -4.74 5.73 2.78
N ALA A 141 -3.83 4.99 3.43
CA ALA A 141 -3.65 3.57 3.19
C ALA A 141 -4.84 2.73 3.65
N SER A 142 -5.45 3.03 4.80
CA SER A 142 -6.61 2.29 5.34
C SER A 142 -7.96 2.70 4.74
N ARG A 143 -7.91 3.41 3.60
CA ARG A 143 -9.02 3.68 2.69
C ARG A 143 -8.74 3.13 1.30
N SER A 144 -7.67 2.35 1.14
CA SER A 144 -7.13 1.97 -0.15
C SER A 144 -7.36 0.49 -0.38
N PHE A 145 -8.02 0.15 -1.48
CA PHE A 145 -8.28 -1.26 -1.78
C PHE A 145 -7.00 -1.98 -2.22
N GLN A 146 -6.21 -2.43 -1.24
CA GLN A 146 -4.91 -3.08 -1.41
C GLN A 146 -4.75 -4.16 -0.34
N PRO A 147 -3.93 -5.21 -0.56
CA PRO A 147 -3.66 -6.22 0.48
C PRO A 147 -2.81 -5.69 1.64
N ASP A 148 -2.11 -4.57 1.43
CA ASP A 148 -1.15 -3.98 2.37
C ASP A 148 -1.74 -3.64 3.75
N PRO A 149 -2.87 -2.92 3.87
CA PRO A 149 -3.36 -2.53 5.18
C PRO A 149 -3.89 -3.72 5.99
N LEU A 150 -4.45 -4.75 5.33
CA LEU A 150 -4.80 -6.01 5.97
C LEU A 150 -3.55 -6.72 6.54
N MET A 151 -2.48 -6.85 5.75
CA MET A 151 -1.22 -7.42 6.24
C MET A 151 -0.70 -6.65 7.45
N VAL A 152 -0.67 -5.32 7.36
CA VAL A 152 -0.14 -4.43 8.41
C VAL A 152 -1.00 -4.50 9.67
N SER A 153 -2.32 -4.64 9.54
CA SER A 153 -3.23 -4.79 10.67
C SER A 153 -3.04 -6.11 11.43
N LEU A 154 -2.47 -7.13 10.80
CA LEU A 154 -2.10 -8.39 11.45
C LEU A 154 -0.77 -8.30 12.20
N LEU A 155 0.13 -7.40 11.83
CA LEU A 155 1.45 -7.27 12.47
C LEU A 155 1.38 -6.93 13.96
N PRO A 156 0.50 -6.03 14.46
CA PRO A 156 0.30 -5.85 15.90
C PRO A 156 -0.12 -7.12 16.65
N TRP A 157 -0.87 -8.02 16.00
CA TRP A 157 -1.27 -9.29 16.60
C TRP A 157 -0.12 -10.30 16.64
N VAL A 158 0.68 -10.35 15.56
CA VAL A 158 1.95 -11.08 15.55
C VAL A 158 2.86 -10.61 16.68
N ALA A 159 3.04 -9.29 16.77
CA ALA A 159 3.82 -8.63 17.81
C ALA A 159 3.31 -8.98 19.21
N TYR A 160 2.00 -8.88 19.42
CA TYR A 160 1.38 -9.20 20.70
C TYR A 160 1.61 -10.66 21.08
N GLY A 161 1.40 -11.61 20.17
CA GLY A 161 1.65 -13.03 20.42
C GLY A 161 3.12 -13.31 20.78
N TRP A 162 4.07 -12.76 20.02
CA TRP A 162 5.49 -12.92 20.31
C TRP A 162 5.87 -12.33 21.66
N PHE A 163 5.40 -11.13 21.97
CA PHE A 163 5.72 -10.47 23.24
C PHE A 163 5.12 -11.24 24.43
N ARG A 164 3.88 -11.72 24.33
CA ARG A 164 3.26 -12.56 25.36
C ARG A 164 3.97 -13.89 25.55
N TRP A 165 4.51 -14.47 24.49
CA TRP A 165 5.38 -15.63 24.59
C TRP A 165 6.70 -15.31 25.30
N VAL A 166 7.28 -14.13 25.06
CA VAL A 166 8.47 -13.67 25.78
C VAL A 166 8.21 -13.44 27.27
N GLU A 167 7.03 -12.96 27.66
CA GLU A 167 6.63 -12.83 29.07
C GLU A 167 6.41 -14.21 29.70
N ASP A 168 5.45 -14.98 29.18
CA ASP A 168 4.88 -16.12 29.90
C ASP A 168 5.48 -17.48 29.47
N GLY A 169 6.19 -17.55 28.34
CA GLY A 169 6.76 -18.79 27.78
C GLY A 169 5.75 -19.83 27.25
N HIS A 170 4.45 -19.55 27.32
CA HIS A 170 3.41 -20.51 26.99
C HIS A 170 3.26 -20.74 25.48
N ALA A 171 3.09 -22.01 25.07
CA ALA A 171 2.96 -22.41 23.66
C ALA A 171 1.75 -21.78 22.95
N ARG A 172 0.66 -21.47 23.66
CA ARG A 172 -0.51 -20.80 23.07
C ARG A 172 -0.15 -19.50 22.37
N TRP A 173 0.80 -18.74 22.92
CA TRP A 173 1.21 -17.44 22.37
C TRP A 173 2.10 -17.60 21.13
N LEU A 174 2.89 -18.67 21.09
CA LEU A 174 3.64 -19.08 19.92
C LEU A 174 2.70 -19.50 18.77
N ILE A 175 1.65 -20.28 19.08
CA ILE A 175 0.62 -20.66 18.11
C ILE A 175 -0.11 -19.42 17.60
N TRP A 176 -0.52 -18.51 18.49
CA TRP A 176 -1.17 -17.25 18.10
C TRP A 176 -0.28 -16.39 17.19
N ALA A 177 0.97 -16.14 17.59
CA ALA A 177 1.93 -15.39 16.78
C ALA A 177 2.14 -16.07 15.43
N GLY A 178 2.19 -17.41 15.43
CA GLY A 178 2.39 -18.21 14.25
C GLY A 178 1.23 -18.16 13.26
N LEU A 179 -0.01 -18.32 13.73
CA LEU A 179 -1.21 -18.23 12.91
C LEU A 179 -1.42 -16.81 12.36
N ALA A 180 -1.22 -15.78 13.19
CA ALA A 180 -1.29 -14.40 12.74
C ALA A 180 -0.19 -14.09 11.70
N GLY A 181 1.02 -14.61 11.91
CA GLY A 181 2.15 -14.45 11.00
C GLY A 181 1.96 -15.18 9.68
N LEU A 182 1.41 -16.39 9.73
CA LEU A 182 1.00 -17.16 8.56
C LEU A 182 -0.06 -16.40 7.76
N LEU A 183 -1.12 -15.91 8.42
CA LEU A 183 -2.17 -15.16 7.74
C LEU A 183 -1.62 -13.88 7.09
N ALA A 184 -0.75 -13.14 7.80
CA ALA A 184 -0.09 -11.97 7.23
C ALA A 184 0.78 -12.33 6.01
N GLY A 185 1.53 -13.42 6.09
CA GLY A 185 2.35 -13.94 4.99
C GLY A 185 1.54 -14.41 3.79
N ILE A 186 0.38 -15.03 4.01
CA ILE A 186 -0.54 -15.41 2.94
C ILE A 186 -1.08 -14.16 2.25
N VAL A 187 -1.58 -13.18 3.01
CA VAL A 187 -2.08 -11.90 2.47
C VAL A 187 -0.99 -11.22 1.63
N LYS A 188 0.24 -11.17 2.16
CA LYS A 188 1.38 -10.60 1.44
C LYS A 188 2.69 -11.23 1.92
N VAL A 189 3.39 -11.86 0.98
CA VAL A 189 4.63 -12.62 1.26
C VAL A 189 5.67 -11.83 2.04
N HIS A 190 5.76 -10.51 1.83
CA HIS A 190 6.71 -9.64 2.53
C HIS A 190 6.54 -9.61 4.06
N ALA A 191 5.38 -10.03 4.58
CA ALA A 191 5.17 -10.14 6.02
C ALA A 191 6.18 -11.05 6.73
N VAL A 192 6.75 -12.02 5.99
CA VAL A 192 7.75 -12.97 6.51
C VAL A 192 8.99 -12.26 7.07
N PHE A 193 9.37 -11.11 6.52
CA PHE A 193 10.51 -10.34 7.00
C PHE A 193 10.23 -9.75 8.39
N PHE A 194 9.05 -9.17 8.59
CA PHE A 194 8.66 -8.60 9.88
C PHE A 194 8.40 -9.70 10.91
N PHE A 195 7.71 -10.77 10.53
CA PHE A 195 7.47 -11.93 11.39
C PHE A 195 8.79 -12.59 11.83
N GLY A 196 9.69 -12.88 10.88
CA GLY A 196 10.98 -13.50 11.16
C GLY A 196 11.89 -12.59 11.98
N GLY A 197 11.93 -11.30 11.67
CA GLY A 197 12.66 -10.29 12.44
C GLY A 197 12.14 -10.19 13.88
N MET A 198 10.81 -10.10 14.07
CA MET A 198 10.19 -10.12 15.40
C MET A 198 10.50 -11.40 16.18
N ALA A 199 10.47 -12.56 15.51
CA ALA A 199 10.79 -13.84 16.14
C ALA A 199 12.25 -13.90 16.61
N LEU A 200 13.20 -13.49 15.75
CA LEU A 200 14.63 -13.37 16.10
C LEU A 200 14.84 -12.41 17.27
N GLY A 201 14.23 -11.23 17.21
CA GLY A 201 14.31 -10.21 18.24
C GLY A 201 13.71 -10.65 19.58
N ALA A 202 12.55 -11.31 19.55
CA ALA A 202 11.89 -11.88 20.72
C ALA A 202 12.75 -12.99 21.37
N ALA A 203 13.30 -13.89 20.55
CA ALA A 203 14.17 -14.97 21.02
C ALA A 203 15.44 -14.41 21.68
N TRP A 204 16.08 -13.41 21.05
CA TRP A 204 17.23 -12.71 21.62
C TRP A 204 16.87 -11.90 22.88
N GLY A 205 15.71 -11.24 22.90
CA GLY A 205 15.23 -10.47 24.06
C GLY A 205 15.02 -11.35 25.29
N ARG A 206 14.51 -12.58 25.10
CA ARG A 206 14.27 -13.55 26.19
C ARG A 206 15.54 -14.27 26.66
N ARG A 207 16.44 -14.66 25.75
CA ARG A 207 17.52 -15.63 26.03
C ARG A 207 18.93 -15.09 25.76
N GLY A 208 19.07 -13.85 25.29
CA GLY A 208 20.33 -13.32 24.78
C GLY A 208 20.90 -14.22 23.68
N TRP A 209 22.23 -14.28 23.57
CA TRP A 209 22.94 -15.08 22.55
C TRP A 209 22.75 -16.60 22.66
N LYS A 210 22.03 -17.12 23.65
CA LYS A 210 21.73 -18.56 23.75
C LYS A 210 20.44 -18.95 23.04
N PHE A 211 19.78 -18.01 22.34
CA PHE A 211 18.47 -18.23 21.74
C PHE A 211 18.43 -19.31 20.64
N TRP A 212 19.57 -19.58 19.98
CA TRP A 212 19.70 -20.60 18.93
C TRP A 212 19.55 -22.04 19.45
N ARG A 213 19.74 -22.25 20.77
CA ARG A 213 19.82 -23.60 21.36
C ARG A 213 18.47 -24.30 21.53
N GLU A 214 17.34 -23.63 21.31
CA GLU A 214 16.04 -24.27 21.44
C GLU A 214 15.35 -24.40 20.08
N VAL A 215 15.52 -25.60 19.52
CA VAL A 215 15.07 -25.96 18.16
C VAL A 215 13.55 -25.91 18.00
N ARG A 216 12.78 -26.06 19.11
CA ARG A 216 11.32 -26.21 19.07
C ARG A 216 10.60 -25.01 18.47
N TRP A 217 11.01 -23.78 18.79
CA TRP A 217 10.41 -22.58 18.21
C TRP A 217 10.92 -22.27 16.80
N TRP A 218 12.16 -22.64 16.49
CA TRP A 218 12.68 -22.54 15.13
C TRP A 218 11.88 -23.41 14.18
N GLY A 219 11.44 -24.60 14.63
CA GLY A 219 10.52 -25.44 13.90
C GLY A 219 9.20 -24.73 13.54
N VAL A 220 8.62 -23.94 14.46
CA VAL A 220 7.39 -23.17 14.19
C VAL A 220 7.65 -22.05 13.19
N VAL A 221 8.71 -21.25 13.41
CA VAL A 221 9.07 -20.13 12.52
C VAL A 221 9.35 -20.66 11.11
N VAL A 222 10.23 -21.65 10.97
CA VAL A 222 10.58 -22.27 9.69
C VAL A 222 9.36 -22.94 9.06
N GLY A 223 8.54 -23.66 9.83
CA GLY A 223 7.32 -24.29 9.33
C GLY A 223 6.35 -23.28 8.72
N ILE A 224 6.17 -22.12 9.36
CA ILE A 224 5.33 -21.03 8.81
C ILE A 224 5.93 -20.46 7.53
N LEU A 225 7.24 -20.21 7.52
CA LEU A 225 7.93 -19.70 6.33
C LEU A 225 7.78 -20.66 5.15
N LEU A 226 7.97 -21.96 5.39
CA LEU A 226 7.79 -23.02 4.39
C LEU A 226 6.34 -23.12 3.92
N LEU A 227 5.36 -22.98 4.82
CA LEU A 227 3.95 -23.02 4.47
C LEU A 227 3.55 -21.81 3.61
N VAL A 228 3.98 -20.60 3.97
CA VAL A 228 3.77 -19.39 3.15
C VAL A 228 4.42 -19.59 1.78
N ALA A 229 5.67 -20.04 1.73
CA ALA A 229 6.37 -20.32 0.47
C ALA A 229 5.61 -21.35 -0.38
N GLY A 230 5.18 -22.47 0.20
CA GLY A 230 4.42 -23.52 -0.48
C GLY A 230 3.09 -23.03 -1.06
N ILE A 231 2.36 -22.17 -0.34
CA ILE A 231 1.13 -21.54 -0.84
C ILE A 231 1.42 -20.66 -2.06
N TYR A 232 2.46 -19.82 -2.00
CA TYR A 232 2.83 -18.97 -3.13
C TYR A 232 3.34 -19.78 -4.33
N LEU A 233 4.08 -20.86 -4.11
CA LEU A 233 4.51 -21.76 -5.18
C LEU A 233 3.31 -22.46 -5.84
N LYS A 234 2.27 -22.83 -5.08
CA LYS A 234 1.07 -23.49 -5.62
C LYS A 234 0.20 -22.56 -6.47
N ILE A 235 0.07 -21.29 -6.09
CA ILE A 235 -0.81 -20.34 -6.79
C ILE A 235 -0.13 -19.81 -8.08
N ARG A 236 1.18 -20.05 -8.26
CA ARG A 236 1.97 -19.43 -9.33
C ARG A 236 2.58 -20.45 -10.29
N PRO A 237 2.53 -20.19 -11.60
CA PRO A 237 3.33 -20.95 -12.57
C PRO A 237 4.82 -20.82 -12.24
N GLY A 238 5.60 -21.88 -12.46
CA GLY A 238 7.06 -21.87 -12.20
C GLY A 238 7.79 -20.73 -12.92
N GLN A 239 7.35 -20.36 -14.12
CA GLN A 239 7.87 -19.22 -14.89
C GLN A 239 7.73 -17.87 -14.15
N TRP A 240 6.68 -17.71 -13.33
CA TRP A 240 6.48 -16.48 -12.55
C TRP A 240 7.49 -16.37 -11.40
N VAL A 241 7.85 -17.50 -10.76
CA VAL A 241 8.85 -17.52 -9.69
C VAL A 241 10.22 -17.12 -10.23
N SER A 242 10.61 -17.71 -11.37
CA SER A 242 11.86 -17.34 -12.06
C SER A 242 11.86 -15.87 -12.49
N PHE A 243 10.75 -15.36 -13.02
CA PHE A 243 10.59 -13.93 -13.32
C PHE A 243 10.72 -13.06 -12.07
N TYR A 244 10.09 -13.47 -10.97
CA TYR A 244 10.10 -12.70 -9.73
C TYR A 244 11.51 -12.59 -9.15
N VAL A 245 12.22 -13.72 -9.03
CA VAL A 245 13.58 -13.74 -8.50
C VAL A 245 14.53 -12.95 -9.41
N SER A 246 14.48 -13.17 -10.73
CA SER A 246 15.34 -12.44 -11.67
C SER A 246 15.08 -10.94 -11.66
N THR A 247 13.82 -10.52 -11.69
CA THR A 247 13.43 -9.11 -11.88
C THR A 247 13.41 -8.33 -10.57
N TRP A 248 12.83 -8.90 -9.51
CA TRP A 248 12.57 -8.19 -8.26
C TRP A 248 13.61 -8.49 -7.17
N THR A 249 14.47 -9.49 -7.34
CA THR A 249 15.56 -9.79 -6.39
C THR A 249 16.93 -9.54 -7.01
N LEU A 250 17.32 -10.34 -8.02
CA LEU A 250 18.67 -10.31 -8.59
C LEU A 250 18.98 -8.99 -9.29
N ARG A 251 18.08 -8.51 -10.17
CA ARG A 251 18.24 -7.21 -10.83
C ARG A 251 18.21 -6.05 -9.83
N MET A 252 17.60 -6.22 -8.66
CA MET A 252 17.54 -5.19 -7.64
C MET A 252 18.83 -5.12 -6.80
N ALA A 253 19.57 -6.22 -6.67
CA ALA A 253 20.84 -6.27 -5.92
C ALA A 253 21.89 -5.28 -6.45
N ARG A 254 21.85 -4.94 -7.74
CA ARG A 254 22.73 -3.92 -8.34
C ARG A 254 22.59 -2.52 -7.71
N TYR A 255 21.45 -2.25 -7.06
CA TYR A 255 21.19 -0.98 -6.41
C TYR A 255 21.73 -0.90 -4.98
N TRP A 256 22.19 -2.02 -4.39
CA TRP A 256 22.72 -2.04 -3.01
C TRP A 256 23.94 -1.15 -2.83
N LEU A 257 24.75 -1.00 -3.87
CA LEU A 257 25.96 -0.17 -3.84
C LEU A 257 25.74 1.23 -4.42
N THR A 258 24.50 1.59 -4.78
CA THR A 258 24.17 2.93 -5.30
C THR A 258 23.57 3.80 -4.20
N PRO A 259 23.94 5.08 -4.07
CA PRO A 259 23.44 5.94 -3.00
C PRO A 259 21.96 6.35 -3.18
N LEU A 260 21.48 6.38 -4.44
CA LEU A 260 20.19 6.98 -4.81
C LEU A 260 18.96 6.37 -4.10
N PRO A 261 18.80 5.03 -3.99
CA PRO A 261 17.68 4.44 -3.27
C PRO A 261 17.66 4.78 -1.77
N TYR A 262 18.82 4.97 -1.14
CA TYR A 262 18.88 5.23 0.31
C TYR A 262 18.42 6.65 0.67
N GLY A 263 18.72 7.63 -0.19
CA GLY A 263 18.17 8.99 -0.03
C GLY A 263 16.65 9.01 -0.15
N GLY A 264 16.11 8.34 -1.17
CA GLY A 264 14.65 8.20 -1.33
C GLY A 264 14.00 7.41 -0.21
N TRP A 265 14.66 6.36 0.30
CA TRP A 265 14.19 5.60 1.45
C TRP A 265 14.08 6.50 2.70
N LEU A 266 15.13 7.25 3.01
CA LEU A 266 15.10 8.18 4.15
C LEU A 266 14.03 9.26 3.98
N ASP A 267 13.89 9.84 2.79
CA ASP A 267 12.85 10.82 2.48
C ASP A 267 11.45 10.25 2.69
N MET A 268 11.20 9.00 2.24
CA MET A 268 9.93 8.33 2.47
C MET A 268 9.65 8.11 3.96
N ILE A 269 10.65 7.72 4.77
CA ILE A 269 10.49 7.61 6.23
C ILE A 269 10.12 8.97 6.83
N VAL A 270 10.87 10.02 6.48
CA VAL A 270 10.67 11.35 7.06
C VAL A 270 9.30 11.90 6.72
N ARG A 271 8.88 11.83 5.45
CA ARG A 271 7.61 12.38 4.98
C ARG A 271 6.40 11.57 5.43
N ASN A 272 6.49 10.24 5.41
CA ASN A 272 5.32 9.39 5.64
C ASN A 272 5.15 8.96 7.10
N LEU A 273 6.23 8.87 7.87
CA LEU A 273 6.19 8.42 9.27
C LEU A 273 6.47 9.55 10.28
N GLY A 274 6.98 10.70 9.79
CA GLY A 274 7.41 11.82 10.62
C GLY A 274 8.79 11.56 11.21
N GLY A 275 9.84 12.12 10.59
CA GLY A 275 11.25 11.83 10.94
C GLY A 275 11.56 11.97 12.44
N GLY A 276 11.11 13.05 13.09
CA GLY A 276 11.29 13.25 14.53
C GLY A 276 10.56 12.20 15.38
N LEU A 277 9.36 11.79 14.97
CA LEU A 277 8.59 10.74 15.67
C LEU A 277 9.24 9.37 15.49
N THR A 278 9.77 9.07 14.31
CA THR A 278 10.53 7.83 14.05
C THR A 278 11.81 7.77 14.89
N LEU A 279 12.56 8.88 15.00
CA LEU A 279 13.74 8.95 15.86
C LEU A 279 13.37 8.80 17.35
N ALA A 280 12.33 9.48 17.81
CA ALA A 280 11.83 9.32 19.17
C ALA A 280 11.46 7.86 19.45
N ALA A 281 10.72 7.21 18.54
CA ALA A 281 10.36 5.81 18.64
C ALA A 281 11.58 4.88 18.71
N ALA A 282 12.62 5.14 17.92
CA ALA A 282 13.87 4.40 17.97
C ALA A 282 14.56 4.54 19.32
N VAL A 283 14.66 5.76 19.87
CA VAL A 283 15.21 6.01 21.21
C VAL A 283 14.40 5.29 22.28
N GLY A 284 13.07 5.38 22.21
CA GLY A 284 12.15 4.68 23.10
C GLY A 284 12.34 3.16 23.11
N GLY A 285 12.47 2.56 21.92
CA GLY A 285 12.74 1.13 21.77
C GLY A 285 14.13 0.74 22.28
N LEU A 286 15.18 1.48 21.91
CA LEU A 286 16.56 1.18 22.29
C LEU A 286 16.85 1.34 23.78
N ARG A 287 16.14 2.25 24.46
CA ARG A 287 16.28 2.50 25.91
C ARG A 287 15.30 1.69 26.76
N SER A 288 14.47 0.84 26.14
CA SER A 288 13.54 -0.02 26.86
C SER A 288 14.22 -1.25 27.45
N GLU A 289 13.49 -1.99 28.28
CA GLU A 289 13.96 -3.26 28.84
C GLU A 289 14.28 -4.27 27.73
N ARG A 290 15.26 -5.15 27.98
CA ARG A 290 15.82 -6.09 27.00
C ARG A 290 14.77 -6.87 26.18
N PRO A 291 13.66 -7.37 26.75
CA PRO A 291 12.61 -8.01 25.96
C PRO A 291 12.00 -7.11 24.88
N ALA A 292 11.62 -5.88 25.24
CA ALA A 292 11.02 -4.91 24.34
C ALA A 292 12.05 -4.35 23.34
N GLN A 293 13.26 -4.10 23.81
CA GLN A 293 14.39 -3.67 22.98
C GLN A 293 14.69 -4.70 21.90
N GLY A 294 14.83 -5.97 22.29
CA GLY A 294 15.11 -7.06 21.36
C GLY A 294 14.02 -7.25 20.33
N PHE A 295 12.77 -7.27 20.77
CA PHE A 295 11.61 -7.36 19.89
C PHE A 295 11.56 -6.24 18.84
N LEU A 296 11.66 -4.97 19.26
CA LEU A 296 11.62 -3.83 18.33
C LEU A 296 12.85 -3.77 17.42
N SER A 297 14.03 -4.13 17.92
CA SER A 297 15.25 -4.20 17.11
C SER A 297 15.12 -5.29 16.04
N GLY A 298 14.57 -6.45 16.40
CA GLY A 298 14.31 -7.53 15.45
C GLY A 298 13.31 -7.15 14.36
N TRP A 299 12.20 -6.48 14.72
CA TRP A 299 11.27 -5.94 13.74
C TRP A 299 11.98 -4.96 12.79
N LEU A 300 12.74 -4.00 13.34
CA LEU A 300 13.48 -3.03 12.52
C LEU A 300 14.46 -3.72 11.55
N LEU A 301 15.19 -4.73 12.03
CA LEU A 301 16.07 -5.54 11.17
C LEU A 301 15.29 -6.25 10.06
N GLY A 302 14.09 -6.77 10.35
CA GLY A 302 13.18 -7.33 9.34
C GLY A 302 12.78 -6.29 8.29
N TYR A 303 12.46 -5.07 8.71
CA TYR A 303 12.16 -3.97 7.80
C TYR A 303 13.35 -3.55 6.94
N LEU A 304 14.55 -3.49 7.52
CA LEU A 304 15.77 -3.22 6.75
C LEU A 304 16.03 -4.31 5.72
N ALA A 305 15.93 -5.58 6.10
CA ALA A 305 16.06 -6.72 5.18
C ALA A 305 15.03 -6.67 4.05
N TYR A 306 13.79 -6.31 4.36
CA TYR A 306 12.75 -6.07 3.36
C TYR A 306 13.15 -4.94 2.40
N GLY A 307 13.64 -3.80 2.91
CA GLY A 307 14.08 -2.69 2.08
C GLY A 307 15.25 -3.04 1.15
N PHE A 308 16.20 -3.84 1.61
CA PHE A 308 17.27 -4.36 0.74
C PHE A 308 16.75 -5.30 -0.34
N LEU A 309 15.64 -6.01 -0.13
CA LEU A 309 15.03 -6.84 -1.18
C LEU A 309 14.41 -5.97 -2.28
N VAL A 310 13.79 -4.84 -1.92
CA VAL A 310 13.01 -3.98 -2.83
C VAL A 310 13.46 -2.50 -2.79
N PRO A 311 14.75 -2.22 -3.08
CA PRO A 311 15.37 -0.91 -2.86
C PRO A 311 14.72 0.20 -3.69
N VAL A 312 14.27 -0.09 -4.91
CA VAL A 312 13.62 0.92 -5.76
C VAL A 312 12.24 1.27 -5.21
N GLN A 313 11.46 0.29 -4.81
CA GLN A 313 10.08 0.48 -4.37
C GLN A 313 10.03 1.12 -3.00
N ILE A 314 10.90 0.71 -2.08
CA ILE A 314 10.98 1.36 -0.76
C ILE A 314 11.41 2.82 -0.85
N ALA A 315 12.17 3.19 -1.89
CA ALA A 315 12.57 4.57 -2.15
C ALA A 315 11.51 5.43 -2.85
N THR A 316 10.47 4.83 -3.44
CA THR A 316 9.54 5.53 -4.36
C THR A 316 8.06 5.38 -4.01
N HIS A 317 7.68 4.37 -3.22
CA HIS A 317 6.29 4.06 -2.92
C HIS A 317 6.04 4.10 -1.41
N SER A 318 5.18 5.03 -0.98
CA SER A 318 4.85 5.25 0.43
C SER A 318 4.30 4.01 1.15
N TYR A 319 3.52 3.15 0.47
CA TYR A 319 2.91 1.98 1.12
C TYR A 319 3.92 0.90 1.54
N TYR A 320 5.14 0.89 1.01
CA TYR A 320 6.21 0.01 1.48
C TYR A 320 6.66 0.32 2.92
N HIS A 321 6.26 1.48 3.45
CA HIS A 321 6.57 1.92 4.81
C HIS A 321 5.45 1.64 5.82
N LEU A 322 4.28 1.16 5.39
CA LEU A 322 3.17 0.85 6.31
C LEU A 322 3.56 -0.13 7.44
N PRO A 323 4.40 -1.15 7.22
CA PRO A 323 4.85 -2.03 8.30
C PRO A 323 5.62 -1.33 9.43
N MET A 324 6.13 -0.11 9.18
CA MET A 324 6.79 0.71 10.19
C MET A 324 5.82 1.55 11.02
N VAL A 325 4.58 1.79 10.56
CA VAL A 325 3.58 2.54 11.33
C VAL A 325 3.34 1.93 12.72
N PRO A 326 3.04 0.63 12.88
CA PRO A 326 2.88 0.04 14.20
C PRO A 326 4.19 -0.02 14.98
N TRP A 327 5.34 -0.14 14.31
CA TRP A 327 6.65 -0.09 14.97
C TRP A 327 6.91 1.27 15.60
N VAL A 328 6.68 2.36 14.86
CA VAL A 328 6.83 3.74 15.36
C VAL A 328 5.83 3.97 16.49
N ALA A 329 4.58 3.54 16.34
CA ALA A 329 3.56 3.65 17.38
C ALA A 329 4.01 2.99 18.71
N LEU A 330 4.55 1.77 18.65
CA LEU A 330 5.05 1.06 19.83
C LEU A 330 6.28 1.74 20.44
N GLY A 331 7.22 2.20 19.62
CA GLY A 331 8.38 2.96 20.10
C GLY A 331 7.99 4.29 20.74
N LEU A 332 6.97 4.99 20.21
CA LEU A 332 6.40 6.18 20.83
C LEU A 332 5.74 5.86 22.18
N ALA A 333 5.05 4.73 22.32
CA ALA A 333 4.51 4.30 23.61
C ALA A 333 5.61 4.12 24.67
N LEU A 334 6.74 3.52 24.28
CA LEU A 334 7.92 3.38 25.15
C LEU A 334 8.56 4.73 25.45
N THR A 335 8.65 5.63 24.47
CA THR A 335 9.14 7.00 24.65
C THR A 335 8.32 7.75 25.69
N VAL A 336 6.98 7.67 25.60
CA VAL A 336 6.08 8.25 26.59
C VAL A 336 6.35 7.67 27.98
N ARG A 337 6.55 6.35 28.10
CA ARG A 337 6.92 5.73 29.38
C ARG A 337 8.24 6.27 29.93
N LEU A 338 9.26 6.45 29.09
CA LEU A 338 10.56 7.01 29.49
C LEU A 338 10.44 8.46 29.97
N LEU A 339 9.63 9.28 29.30
CA LEU A 339 9.47 10.71 29.63
C LEU A 339 8.49 10.96 30.78
N THR A 340 7.62 9.99 31.11
CA THR A 340 6.55 10.16 32.11
C THR A 340 7.07 10.64 33.48
N PRO A 341 8.15 10.09 34.06
CA PRO A 341 8.65 10.56 35.36
C PRO A 341 9.07 12.04 35.33
N TRP A 342 9.71 12.48 34.25
CA TRP A 342 10.15 13.85 34.07
C TRP A 342 8.99 14.81 33.84
N VAL A 343 8.02 14.45 33.00
CA VAL A 343 6.80 15.28 32.80
C VAL A 343 5.99 15.41 34.09
N ARG A 344 5.98 14.39 34.95
CA ARG A 344 5.28 14.44 36.23
C ARG A 344 5.92 15.38 37.24
N SER A 345 7.20 15.74 37.10
CA SER A 345 7.85 16.71 37.98
C SER A 345 7.50 18.16 37.63
N TRP A 346 6.91 18.41 36.45
CA TRP A 346 6.53 19.74 36.03
C TRP A 346 5.30 20.26 36.78
N PRO A 347 5.13 21.59 36.90
CA PRO A 347 3.90 22.19 37.41
C PRO A 347 2.67 21.75 36.58
N ARG A 348 1.50 21.63 37.23
CA ARG A 348 0.26 21.17 36.57
C ARG A 348 -0.13 22.01 35.34
N GLY A 349 0.12 23.33 35.38
CA GLY A 349 -0.11 24.22 34.24
C GLY A 349 0.75 23.86 33.03
N ALA A 350 2.05 23.59 33.23
CA ALA A 350 2.96 23.18 32.15
C ALA A 350 2.58 21.80 31.59
N GLN A 351 2.15 20.86 32.43
CA GLN A 351 1.63 19.58 31.96
C GLN A 351 0.37 19.74 31.09
N ALA A 352 -0.54 20.66 31.47
CA ALA A 352 -1.74 20.96 30.70
C ALA A 352 -1.40 21.60 29.35
N VAL A 353 -0.50 22.58 29.32
CA VAL A 353 -0.01 23.21 28.09
C VAL A 353 0.65 22.17 27.18
N GLY A 354 1.53 21.32 27.72
CA GLY A 354 2.16 20.24 26.97
C GLY A 354 1.14 19.26 26.37
N ALA A 355 0.10 18.89 27.12
CA ALA A 355 -0.98 18.04 26.63
C ALA A 355 -1.79 18.69 25.51
N VAL A 356 -2.09 19.99 25.62
CA VAL A 356 -2.76 20.77 24.57
C VAL A 356 -1.90 20.83 23.30
N LEU A 357 -0.60 21.13 23.44
CA LEU A 357 0.32 21.16 22.30
C LEU A 357 0.44 19.79 21.61
N MET A 358 0.50 18.70 22.37
CA MET A 358 0.48 17.34 21.82
C MET A 358 -0.82 17.05 21.07
N LEU A 359 -1.97 17.49 21.60
CA LEU A 359 -3.26 17.32 20.93
C LEU A 359 -3.32 18.14 19.63
N LEU A 360 -2.87 19.39 19.64
CA LEU A 360 -2.80 20.25 18.45
C LEU A 360 -1.87 19.64 17.39
N ALA A 361 -0.71 19.13 17.80
CA ALA A 361 0.23 18.45 16.91
C ALA A 361 -0.38 17.16 16.30
N ALA A 362 -1.26 16.47 17.01
CA ALA A 362 -1.97 15.30 16.50
C ALA A 362 -3.14 15.67 15.55
N VAL A 363 -3.83 16.79 15.82
CA VAL A 363 -4.98 17.26 15.02
C VAL A 363 -4.53 17.96 13.74
N TYR A 364 -3.42 18.69 13.75
CA TYR A 364 -2.96 19.47 12.61
C TYR A 364 -2.78 18.64 11.32
N PRO A 365 -2.07 17.49 11.32
CA PRO A 365 -1.95 16.64 10.13
C PRO A 365 -3.30 16.08 9.64
N VAL A 366 -4.25 15.85 10.55
CA VAL A 366 -5.62 15.41 10.21
C VAL A 366 -6.35 16.53 9.47
N GLY A 367 -6.20 17.77 9.91
CA GLY A 367 -6.74 18.95 9.22
C GLY A 367 -6.20 19.11 7.81
N ILE A 368 -4.88 18.92 7.63
CA ILE A 368 -4.25 18.92 6.30
C ILE A 368 -4.80 17.79 5.42
N THR A 369 -4.87 16.58 5.96
CA THR A 369 -5.43 15.41 5.24
C THR A 369 -6.88 15.66 4.83
N TYR A 370 -7.70 16.20 5.72
CA TYR A 370 -9.09 16.57 5.43
C TYR A 370 -9.18 17.60 4.31
N TRP A 371 -8.33 18.64 4.36
CA TRP A 371 -8.33 19.69 3.35
C TRP A 371 -7.93 19.17 1.98
N GLU A 372 -6.90 18.32 1.90
CA GLU A 372 -6.46 17.65 0.68
C GLU A 372 -7.55 16.75 0.08
N MET A 373 -8.24 15.97 0.92
CA MET A 373 -9.36 15.14 0.49
C MET A 373 -10.57 15.97 0.03
N ARG A 374 -10.76 17.17 0.58
CA ARG A 374 -11.84 18.07 0.21
C ARG A 374 -11.56 18.77 -1.13
N SER A 375 -10.30 19.12 -1.40
CA SER A 375 -9.91 19.86 -2.61
C SER A 375 -9.96 19.02 -3.89
N HIS A 376 -9.88 17.68 -3.80
CA HIS A 376 -9.91 16.80 -4.96
C HIS A 376 -11.23 16.04 -5.09
N ASP A 377 -11.92 16.15 -6.22
CA ASP A 377 -13.10 15.34 -6.58
C ASP A 377 -12.83 14.50 -7.83
N TYR A 378 -12.72 13.19 -7.63
CA TYR A 378 -12.37 12.25 -8.69
C TYR A 378 -13.57 11.75 -9.51
N ARG A 379 -14.80 12.18 -9.21
CA ARG A 379 -16.00 11.75 -9.95
C ARG A 379 -15.97 12.23 -11.40
N ALA A 380 -15.51 13.45 -11.65
CA ALA A 380 -15.35 13.99 -13.00
C ALA A 380 -14.31 13.18 -13.80
N GLN A 381 -13.19 12.81 -13.18
CA GLN A 381 -12.16 12.00 -13.83
C GLN A 381 -12.65 10.58 -14.15
N ALA A 382 -13.41 9.95 -13.25
CA ALA A 382 -14.05 8.66 -13.54
C ALA A 382 -15.08 8.76 -14.69
N ALA A 383 -15.90 9.82 -14.69
CA ALA A 383 -16.87 10.07 -15.76
C ALA A 383 -16.19 10.32 -17.11
N MET A 384 -15.05 11.01 -17.12
CA MET A 384 -14.22 11.21 -18.31
C MET A 384 -13.75 9.87 -18.91
N TYR A 385 -13.23 8.94 -18.09
CA TYR A 385 -12.83 7.62 -18.60
C TYR A 385 -14.02 6.84 -19.19
N ALA A 386 -15.19 6.91 -18.56
CA ALA A 386 -16.40 6.31 -19.08
C ALA A 386 -16.85 6.96 -20.41
N GLU A 387 -16.69 8.28 -20.54
CA GLU A 387 -16.97 9.00 -21.78
C GLU A 387 -16.04 8.59 -22.92
N ILE A 388 -14.73 8.48 -22.67
CA ILE A 388 -13.76 8.01 -23.65
C ILE A 388 -14.18 6.64 -24.19
N GLY A 389 -14.61 5.73 -23.31
CA GLY A 389 -15.12 4.42 -23.70
C GLY A 389 -16.34 4.46 -24.63
N ARG A 390 -17.26 5.41 -24.41
CA ARG A 390 -18.44 5.60 -25.29
C ARG A 390 -18.10 6.23 -26.64
N ARG A 391 -17.03 7.02 -26.72
CA ARG A 391 -16.62 7.71 -27.96
C ARG A 391 -15.75 6.85 -28.88
N LEU A 392 -15.10 5.83 -28.35
CA LEU A 392 -14.27 4.92 -29.13
C LEU A 392 -15.12 3.82 -29.76
N PRO A 393 -14.89 3.45 -31.03
CA PRO A 393 -15.56 2.31 -31.62
C PRO A 393 -15.21 1.02 -30.85
N PRO A 394 -16.16 0.09 -30.66
CA PRO A 394 -15.92 -1.14 -29.92
C PRO A 394 -14.80 -1.98 -30.54
N ARG A 395 -14.02 -2.68 -29.69
CA ARG A 395 -12.98 -3.66 -30.05
C ARG A 395 -11.75 -3.09 -30.78
N GLU A 396 -11.68 -1.79 -30.96
CA GLU A 396 -10.50 -1.14 -31.53
C GLU A 396 -9.31 -1.21 -30.56
N LYS A 397 -8.11 -1.37 -31.11
CA LYS A 397 -6.88 -1.41 -30.31
C LYS A 397 -6.44 0.00 -29.98
N VAL A 398 -6.18 0.26 -28.71
CA VAL A 398 -5.85 1.59 -28.20
C VAL A 398 -4.46 1.59 -27.59
N VAL A 399 -3.68 2.61 -27.93
CA VAL A 399 -2.48 2.98 -27.16
C VAL A 399 -2.84 4.18 -26.30
N ALA A 400 -2.42 4.20 -25.05
CA ALA A 400 -2.83 5.23 -24.12
C ALA A 400 -1.68 5.79 -23.30
N LEU A 401 -1.58 7.13 -23.27
CA LEU A 401 -0.79 7.90 -22.32
C LEU A 401 -1.74 8.42 -21.24
N THR A 402 -1.87 7.62 -20.18
CA THR A 402 -2.86 7.82 -19.13
C THR A 402 -2.23 7.57 -17.77
N GLU A 403 -2.84 8.16 -16.75
CA GLU A 403 -2.51 7.93 -15.35
C GLU A 403 -2.76 6.46 -14.97
N ALA A 404 -2.12 6.01 -13.89
CA ALA A 404 -2.38 4.71 -13.28
C ALA A 404 -2.37 3.52 -14.26
N TYR A 405 -1.48 3.56 -15.27
CA TYR A 405 -1.26 2.47 -16.24
C TYR A 405 -2.49 2.16 -17.12
N GLY A 406 -3.46 3.09 -17.22
CA GLY A 406 -4.69 2.87 -17.98
C GLY A 406 -5.71 1.97 -17.28
N TRP A 407 -5.48 1.57 -16.02
CA TRP A 407 -6.46 0.78 -15.26
C TRP A 407 -7.79 1.52 -15.04
N PRO A 408 -7.83 2.83 -14.74
CA PRO A 408 -9.09 3.56 -14.67
C PRO A 408 -9.85 3.58 -15.99
N LEU A 409 -9.13 3.72 -17.12
CA LEU A 409 -9.71 3.68 -18.46
C LEU A 409 -10.31 2.30 -18.77
N LEU A 410 -9.62 1.23 -18.40
CA LEU A 410 -10.14 -0.13 -18.52
C LEU A 410 -11.35 -0.37 -17.62
N TYR A 411 -11.32 0.12 -16.38
CA TYR A 411 -12.36 -0.14 -15.40
C TYR A 411 -13.64 0.67 -15.65
N HIS A 412 -13.53 1.97 -15.93
CA HIS A 412 -14.69 2.84 -16.15
C HIS A 412 -15.13 2.91 -17.61
N GLY A 413 -14.18 2.88 -18.54
CA GLY A 413 -14.45 2.98 -19.98
C GLY A 413 -14.55 1.64 -20.71
N GLY A 414 -14.15 0.53 -20.08
CA GLY A 414 -14.12 -0.78 -20.74
C GLY A 414 -13.07 -0.87 -21.86
N VAL A 415 -12.12 0.08 -21.93
CA VAL A 415 -11.14 0.18 -23.02
C VAL A 415 -9.81 -0.42 -22.58
N PRO A 416 -9.43 -1.61 -23.10
CA PRO A 416 -8.09 -2.12 -22.90
C PRO A 416 -7.10 -1.33 -23.75
N SER A 417 -6.02 -0.86 -23.12
CA SER A 417 -4.99 -0.08 -23.80
C SER A 417 -3.59 -0.65 -23.60
N VAL A 418 -2.77 -0.56 -24.63
CA VAL A 418 -1.31 -0.68 -24.51
C VAL A 418 -0.80 0.62 -23.89
N ARG A 419 -0.08 0.50 -22.78
CA ARG A 419 0.47 1.66 -22.07
C ARG A 419 1.62 2.27 -22.88
N TRP A 420 1.51 3.57 -23.16
CA TRP A 420 2.67 4.35 -23.58
C TRP A 420 3.54 4.71 -22.35
N PRO A 421 4.88 4.50 -22.41
CA PRO A 421 5.74 4.74 -21.25
C PRO A 421 5.88 6.24 -20.92
N SER A 422 5.99 6.53 -19.63
CA SER A 422 6.36 7.86 -19.12
C SER A 422 7.81 8.22 -19.50
N GLN A 423 8.16 9.51 -19.43
CA GLN A 423 9.46 10.04 -19.80
C GLN A 423 10.58 9.43 -18.95
N ASP A 424 10.35 9.25 -17.64
CA ASP A 424 11.33 8.62 -16.75
C ASP A 424 11.53 7.13 -17.06
N GLN A 425 10.47 6.43 -17.44
CA GLN A 425 10.58 5.07 -17.94
C GLN A 425 11.32 5.03 -19.27
N LYS A 426 11.07 6.00 -20.16
CA LYS A 426 11.83 6.12 -21.41
C LYS A 426 13.31 6.33 -21.12
N ARG A 427 13.72 7.17 -20.16
CA ARG A 427 15.15 7.32 -19.79
C ARG A 427 15.81 6.02 -19.34
N LEU A 428 15.04 5.06 -18.80
CA LEU A 428 15.52 3.72 -18.43
C LEU A 428 15.64 2.75 -19.61
N PHE A 429 14.91 2.99 -20.72
CA PHE A 429 14.86 2.13 -21.91
C PHE A 429 15.48 2.77 -23.18
N ASP A 430 15.70 4.08 -23.16
CA ASP A 430 16.14 4.90 -24.29
C ASP A 430 17.60 5.29 -24.05
N LYS A 431 18.51 4.46 -24.56
CA LYS A 431 19.81 4.96 -25.00
C LYS A 431 19.51 5.85 -26.21
N GLN A 432 19.51 7.17 -26.00
CA GLN A 432 19.25 8.24 -26.99
C GLN A 432 18.96 7.77 -28.42
N GLY A 433 17.71 7.93 -28.88
CA GLY A 433 17.39 7.96 -30.32
C GLY A 433 16.30 7.01 -30.82
N GLN A 434 15.56 6.31 -29.95
CA GLN A 434 14.65 5.25 -30.40
C GLN A 434 13.15 5.58 -30.37
N PHE A 435 12.73 6.85 -30.42
CA PHE A 435 11.31 7.21 -30.49
C PHE A 435 10.57 6.47 -31.63
N ALA A 436 11.15 6.44 -32.82
CA ALA A 436 10.59 5.77 -33.98
C ALA A 436 10.44 4.25 -33.77
N ALA A 437 11.43 3.60 -33.18
CA ALA A 437 11.38 2.17 -32.87
C ALA A 437 10.35 1.86 -31.76
N LEU A 438 10.24 2.72 -30.75
CA LEU A 438 9.24 2.60 -29.70
C LEU A 438 7.82 2.81 -30.25
N PHE A 439 7.63 3.83 -31.09
CA PHE A 439 6.36 4.09 -31.74
C PHE A 439 5.97 2.94 -32.66
N ARG A 440 6.91 2.43 -33.47
CA ARG A 440 6.68 1.24 -34.31
C ARG A 440 6.29 0.03 -33.47
N SER A 441 6.99 -0.25 -32.37
CA SER A 441 6.72 -1.45 -31.56
C SER A 441 5.43 -1.39 -30.74
N LEU A 442 5.08 -0.22 -30.20
CA LEU A 442 3.89 -0.07 -29.34
C LEU A 442 2.63 0.33 -30.10
N VAL A 443 2.76 0.97 -31.25
CA VAL A 443 1.64 1.51 -32.02
C VAL A 443 1.43 0.72 -33.31
N LYS A 444 2.43 0.69 -34.20
CA LYS A 444 2.29 0.06 -35.53
C LYS A 444 2.22 -1.47 -35.44
N ALA A 445 3.12 -2.10 -34.70
CA ALA A 445 3.17 -3.56 -34.55
C ALA A 445 1.97 -4.11 -33.76
N GLN A 446 1.35 -3.28 -32.93
CA GLN A 446 0.10 -3.62 -32.26
C GLN A 446 -1.12 -3.40 -33.15
N ASP A 447 -0.97 -2.73 -34.30
CA ASP A 447 -2.07 -2.30 -35.18
C ASP A 447 -3.11 -1.46 -34.40
N ALA A 448 -2.62 -0.45 -33.67
CA ALA A 448 -3.45 0.42 -32.86
C ALA A 448 -4.22 1.41 -33.74
N ALA A 449 -5.54 1.46 -33.55
CA ALA A 449 -6.44 2.36 -34.26
C ALA A 449 -6.53 3.76 -33.63
N PHE A 450 -6.33 3.86 -32.32
CA PHE A 450 -6.43 5.13 -31.60
C PHE A 450 -5.29 5.34 -30.60
N PHE A 451 -4.88 6.60 -30.46
CA PHE A 451 -3.99 7.05 -29.38
C PHE A 451 -4.77 7.96 -28.44
N VAL A 452 -4.93 7.55 -27.18
CA VAL A 452 -5.65 8.31 -26.15
C VAL A 452 -4.64 8.98 -25.23
N VAL A 453 -4.83 10.27 -24.95
CA VAL A 453 -4.07 11.00 -23.94
C VAL A 453 -5.03 11.59 -22.92
N THR A 454 -4.85 11.24 -21.65
CA THR A 454 -5.49 11.92 -20.50
C THR A 454 -4.45 12.63 -19.64
N ASP A 455 -3.19 12.20 -19.71
CA ASP A 455 -2.07 12.82 -18.98
C ASP A 455 -1.39 13.91 -19.84
N TRP A 456 -1.92 15.12 -19.74
CA TRP A 456 -1.42 16.28 -20.48
C TRP A 456 -0.03 16.72 -20.04
N GLU A 457 0.26 16.62 -18.75
CA GLU A 457 1.56 16.99 -18.19
C GLU A 457 2.66 16.11 -18.80
N GLU A 458 2.43 14.79 -18.79
CA GLU A 458 3.35 13.83 -19.38
C GLU A 458 3.48 14.02 -20.90
N LEU A 459 2.38 14.32 -21.61
CA LEU A 459 2.45 14.63 -23.04
C LEU A 459 3.31 15.89 -23.31
N ASN A 460 3.19 16.92 -22.47
CA ASN A 460 3.96 18.15 -22.58
C ASN A 460 5.44 17.94 -22.31
N HIS A 461 5.79 17.04 -21.38
CA HIS A 461 7.16 16.62 -21.15
C HIS A 461 7.73 15.77 -22.30
N GLN A 462 6.88 15.15 -23.11
CA GLN A 462 7.26 14.34 -24.28
C GLN A 462 7.09 15.09 -25.61
N GLY A 463 7.88 16.15 -25.82
CA GLY A 463 7.79 17.03 -26.99
C GLY A 463 7.80 16.32 -28.35
N ASN A 464 8.61 15.27 -28.52
CA ASN A 464 8.65 14.48 -29.76
C ASN A 464 7.33 13.72 -30.00
N LEU A 465 6.76 13.09 -28.98
CA LEU A 465 5.46 12.42 -29.08
C LEU A 465 4.37 13.44 -29.42
N ARG A 466 4.31 14.55 -28.68
CA ARG A 466 3.28 15.59 -28.87
C ARG A 466 3.30 16.14 -30.29
N ARG A 467 4.50 16.47 -30.80
CA ARG A 467 4.69 16.98 -32.16
C ARG A 467 4.26 15.94 -33.18
N TYR A 468 4.73 14.70 -33.03
CA TYR A 468 4.42 13.62 -33.97
C TYR A 468 2.92 13.32 -34.02
N LEU A 469 2.25 13.15 -32.88
CA LEU A 469 0.81 12.89 -32.84
C LEU A 469 0.00 14.02 -33.51
N ARG A 470 0.32 15.28 -33.20
CA ARG A 470 -0.44 16.44 -33.73
C ARG A 470 -0.16 16.73 -35.21
N GLN A 471 1.03 16.42 -35.73
CA GLN A 471 1.37 16.65 -37.14
C GLN A 471 0.92 15.51 -38.05
N CYS A 472 0.93 14.29 -37.52
CA CYS A 472 0.84 13.08 -38.34
C CYS A 472 -0.51 12.38 -38.27
N TYR A 473 -1.34 12.68 -37.27
CA TYR A 473 -2.64 12.05 -37.10
C TYR A 473 -3.73 13.09 -36.82
N PRO A 474 -4.92 12.96 -37.44
CA PRO A 474 -6.04 13.83 -37.15
C PRO A 474 -6.54 13.60 -35.72
N VAL A 475 -6.97 14.69 -35.10
CA VAL A 475 -7.68 14.66 -33.82
C VAL A 475 -9.09 14.14 -34.06
N TRP A 476 -9.43 13.03 -33.42
CA TRP A 476 -10.79 12.48 -33.40
C TRP A 476 -11.69 13.28 -32.45
N VAL A 477 -11.21 13.51 -31.23
CA VAL A 477 -11.88 14.29 -30.18
C VAL A 477 -10.81 14.99 -29.35
N GLU A 478 -11.02 16.26 -29.03
CA GLU A 478 -10.21 17.02 -28.07
C GLU A 478 -11.13 17.78 -27.11
N THR A 479 -10.83 17.67 -25.83
CA THR A 479 -11.52 18.36 -24.73
C THR A 479 -10.49 18.99 -23.81
N ALA A 480 -10.94 19.71 -22.78
CA ALA A 480 -10.05 20.24 -21.76
C ALA A 480 -9.30 19.14 -20.96
N THR A 481 -9.82 17.91 -20.92
CA THR A 481 -9.29 16.85 -20.04
C THR A 481 -8.70 15.65 -20.79
N TYR A 482 -8.95 15.50 -22.08
CA TYR A 482 -8.35 14.43 -22.89
C TYR A 482 -8.34 14.75 -24.39
N VAL A 483 -7.49 14.04 -25.14
CA VAL A 483 -7.45 14.04 -26.61
C VAL A 483 -7.34 12.60 -27.14
N ILE A 484 -8.01 12.34 -28.26
CA ILE A 484 -7.98 11.07 -29.00
C ILE A 484 -7.50 11.35 -30.42
N PHE A 485 -6.45 10.67 -30.86
CA PHE A 485 -5.93 10.71 -32.23
C PHE A 485 -6.38 9.45 -32.99
N ASP A 486 -6.80 9.61 -34.25
CA ASP A 486 -7.13 8.50 -35.15
C ASP A 486 -5.87 8.06 -35.90
N LEU A 487 -5.32 6.91 -35.51
CA LEU A 487 -4.06 6.37 -36.04
C LEU A 487 -4.22 5.69 -37.40
N ARG A 488 -5.46 5.47 -37.85
CA ARG A 488 -5.77 4.82 -39.14
C ARG A 488 -5.55 5.78 -40.32
N LYS A 489 -5.51 7.09 -40.05
CA LYS A 489 -5.36 8.16 -41.05
C LYS A 489 -4.04 8.88 -40.86
N GLU A 490 -2.94 8.21 -41.19
CA GLU A 490 -1.60 8.82 -41.14
C GLU A 490 -1.42 9.81 -42.30
N ASN A 491 -0.95 11.02 -41.97
CA ASN A 491 -0.58 12.01 -42.98
C ASN A 491 0.60 11.49 -43.81
N ALA A 492 0.51 11.56 -45.14
CA ALA A 492 1.50 10.98 -46.07
C ALA A 492 2.93 11.52 -45.89
N GLN A 493 3.08 12.72 -45.31
CA GLN A 493 4.38 13.34 -45.00
C GLN A 493 5.04 12.77 -43.72
N CYS A 494 4.32 11.93 -42.98
CA CYS A 494 4.72 11.39 -41.68
C CYS A 494 4.95 9.88 -41.70
N ALA A 495 5.68 9.36 -42.68
CA ALA A 495 6.20 8.00 -42.55
C ALA A 495 7.21 7.97 -41.40
N VAL A 496 6.99 7.11 -40.39
CA VAL A 496 7.98 6.88 -39.33
C VAL A 496 9.30 6.44 -39.98
N PRO A 497 10.42 7.19 -39.88
CA PRO A 497 11.70 6.76 -40.42
C PRO A 497 12.20 5.50 -39.70
#